data_AF-A0A3B7DT72-F1
#
_entry.id   AF-A0A3B7DT72-F1
#
_cell.length_a   1.000
_cell.length_b   1.000
_cell.length_c   1.000
_cell.angle_alpha   90.00
_cell.angle_beta   90.00
_cell.angle_gamma   90.00
#
_symmetry.space_group_name_H-M   'P 1'
#
loop_
_entity.id
_entity.type
_entity.pdbx_description
1 polymer ?
#
loop_
_entity_poly.entity_id
_entity_poly.type
_entity_poly.pdbx_seq_one_letter_code
_entity_poly.pdbx_strand_id
1 'polypeptide(L)'
;MSNRKIDIKFLAKENIRKKPLRSISLISIIAIFVLFLFCGTILSSSISGGVNNLSNRLGADIIIVPEGYKANIESVLLKGEPSEFYLPNDTLEKIKKIEGIESATPQLYVATLSASCCSYPVQIIGIDYDSDFLIKPWLQKTLKRELKDGEVIVGNHIVGEKNSKVKFFEEELDIVGKLEQTGMGFDATVFVNMKTARRLARASERIQKNPASEGEKISTILLKLKPNYSASEVSNKIMKEYAKDGIFAMFSKKFVNEVSSNLKVISSYIYISIAVIWLMSMILLAVVFSVIVNERKKELSILRVLGASKKKLSKIIMYESLYIGFYGSILGIIVGIISVFSIIPIIQKRLNLPFLTPSMLNLVLVSIFSLFVGTMVGCLSSLNATRKISKTDAYLTMREND
;
A
#
# COMPACT_ATOMS: atom_id res chain seq x y z
N MET A 1 -5.48 53.80 13.90
CA MET A 1 -5.25 53.10 12.62
C MET A 1 -3.79 52.69 12.53
N SER A 2 -3.50 51.39 12.63
CA SER A 2 -2.11 50.87 12.71
C SER A 2 -1.39 51.08 11.38
N ASN A 3 -0.24 51.74 11.45
CA ASN A 3 0.66 52.08 10.34
C ASN A 3 1.33 50.80 9.80
N ARG A 4 0.57 49.91 9.14
CA ARG A 4 1.11 48.71 8.50
C ARG A 4 1.90 49.12 7.27
N LYS A 5 3.24 49.03 7.35
CA LYS A 5 4.14 49.19 6.20
C LYS A 5 3.59 48.38 5.02
N ILE A 6 3.34 49.05 3.89
CA ILE A 6 2.88 48.44 2.65
C ILE A 6 4.02 47.57 2.08
N ASP A 7 4.09 46.32 2.56
CA ASP A 7 5.07 45.33 2.13
C ASP A 7 4.52 44.50 0.95
N ILE A 8 5.41 43.97 0.13
CA ILE A 8 5.10 43.15 -1.06
C ILE A 8 4.25 41.93 -0.66
N LYS A 9 4.54 41.33 0.50
CA LYS A 9 3.78 40.21 1.05
C LYS A 9 2.34 40.59 1.42
N PHE A 10 2.14 41.81 1.93
CA PHE A 10 0.83 42.31 2.31
C PHE A 10 -0.03 42.59 1.08
N LEU A 11 0.54 43.22 0.06
CA LEU A 11 -0.15 43.47 -1.22
C LEU A 11 -0.57 42.17 -1.91
N ALA A 12 0.30 41.15 -1.93
CA ALA A 12 -0.03 39.83 -2.48
C ALA A 12 -1.23 39.18 -1.76
N LYS A 13 -1.25 39.23 -0.42
CA LYS A 13 -2.34 38.68 0.40
C LYS A 13 -3.67 39.43 0.18
N GLU A 14 -3.62 40.76 0.08
CA GLU A 14 -4.81 41.57 -0.19
C GLU A 14 -5.39 41.33 -1.60
N ASN A 15 -4.54 41.11 -2.61
CA ASN A 15 -5.01 40.80 -3.96
C ASN A 15 -5.77 39.47 -4.01
N ILE A 16 -5.29 38.45 -3.29
CA ILE A 16 -6.00 37.17 -3.15
C ILE A 16 -7.36 37.38 -2.48
N ARG A 17 -7.44 38.22 -1.44
CA ARG A 17 -8.67 38.47 -0.69
C ARG A 17 -9.71 39.25 -1.49
N LYS A 18 -9.30 40.19 -2.34
CA LYS A 18 -10.21 41.05 -3.12
C LYS A 18 -10.89 40.34 -4.30
N LYS A 19 -10.30 39.25 -4.82
CA LYS A 19 -10.84 38.50 -5.97
C LYS A 19 -10.97 37.00 -5.64
N PRO A 20 -11.87 36.62 -4.71
CA PRO A 20 -11.90 35.28 -4.12
C PRO A 20 -12.15 34.16 -5.14
N LEU A 21 -13.05 34.37 -6.10
CA LEU A 21 -13.38 33.35 -7.12
C LEU A 21 -12.15 32.92 -7.94
N ARG A 22 -11.23 33.84 -8.24
CA ARG A 22 -10.02 33.55 -9.03
C ARG A 22 -9.01 32.77 -8.22
N SER A 23 -8.79 33.21 -6.99
CA SER A 23 -7.90 32.52 -6.06
C SER A 23 -8.41 31.12 -5.75
N ILE A 24 -9.73 30.95 -5.58
CA ILE A 24 -10.34 29.63 -5.39
C ILE A 24 -10.09 28.74 -6.61
N SER A 25 -10.29 29.23 -7.84
CA SER A 25 -10.02 28.42 -9.06
C SER A 25 -8.57 27.95 -9.15
N LEU A 26 -7.60 28.84 -8.94
CA LEU A 26 -6.18 28.48 -8.95
C LEU A 26 -5.79 27.53 -7.81
N ILE A 27 -6.32 27.78 -6.61
CA ILE A 27 -6.13 26.91 -5.44
C ILE A 27 -6.70 25.52 -5.72
N SER A 28 -7.89 25.43 -6.32
CA SER A 28 -8.53 24.15 -6.67
C SER A 28 -7.73 23.37 -7.71
N ILE A 29 -7.19 24.02 -8.75
CA ILE A 29 -6.34 23.33 -9.74
C ILE A 29 -5.10 22.73 -9.08
N ILE A 30 -4.41 23.49 -8.23
CA ILE A 30 -3.24 23.00 -7.50
C ILE A 30 -3.65 21.91 -6.50
N ALA A 31 -4.78 22.08 -5.80
CA ALA A 31 -5.28 21.09 -4.85
C ALA A 31 -5.60 19.76 -5.52
N ILE A 32 -6.24 19.76 -6.69
CA ILE A 32 -6.52 18.55 -7.46
C ILE A 32 -5.21 17.86 -7.88
N PHE A 33 -4.25 18.61 -8.45
CA PHE A 33 -2.95 18.07 -8.81
C PHE A 33 -2.24 17.43 -7.60
N VAL A 34 -2.16 18.15 -6.49
CA VAL A 34 -1.50 17.69 -5.27
C VAL A 34 -2.22 16.50 -4.66
N LEU A 35 -3.56 16.44 -4.74
CA LEU A 35 -4.33 15.28 -4.33
C LEU A 35 -3.95 14.03 -5.14
N PHE A 36 -3.91 14.12 -6.47
CA PHE A 36 -3.53 12.99 -7.31
C PHE A 36 -2.07 12.57 -7.09
N LEU A 37 -1.16 13.54 -6.97
CA LEU A 37 0.24 13.29 -6.65
C LEU A 37 0.38 12.57 -5.30
N PHE A 38 -0.28 13.08 -4.26
CA PHE A 38 -0.23 12.51 -2.91
C PHE A 38 -0.83 11.10 -2.88
N CYS A 39 -2.09 10.95 -3.31
CA CYS A 39 -2.79 9.66 -3.31
C CYS A 39 -2.08 8.61 -4.18
N GLY A 40 -1.64 8.99 -5.38
CA GLY A 40 -0.96 8.08 -6.29
C GLY A 40 0.42 7.65 -5.79
N THR A 41 1.18 8.56 -5.18
CA THR A 41 2.49 8.23 -4.57
C THR A 41 2.32 7.33 -3.36
N ILE A 42 1.35 7.61 -2.48
CA ILE A 42 1.02 6.74 -1.34
C ILE A 42 0.62 5.35 -1.83
N LEU A 43 -0.31 5.25 -2.79
CA LEU A 43 -0.77 3.98 -3.33
C LEU A 43 0.40 3.17 -3.94
N SER A 44 1.24 3.82 -4.74
CA SER A 44 2.40 3.18 -5.37
C SER A 44 3.46 2.74 -4.36
N SER A 45 3.70 3.54 -3.31
CA SER A 45 4.62 3.21 -2.21
C SER A 45 4.09 2.04 -1.37
N SER A 46 2.80 2.02 -1.04
CA SER A 46 2.16 0.91 -0.32
C SER A 46 2.23 -0.39 -1.11
N ILE A 47 1.97 -0.35 -2.42
CA ILE A 47 2.11 -1.51 -3.31
C ILE A 47 3.54 -2.04 -3.31
N SER A 48 4.52 -1.16 -3.50
CA SER A 48 5.94 -1.54 -3.56
C SER A 48 6.46 -2.08 -2.21
N GLY A 49 6.04 -1.46 -1.11
CA GLY A 49 6.35 -1.92 0.24
C GLY A 49 5.75 -3.28 0.56
N GLY A 50 4.47 -3.49 0.19
CA GLY A 50 3.79 -4.77 0.30
C GLY A 50 4.52 -5.92 -0.39
N VAL A 51 4.91 -5.69 -1.64
CA VAL A 51 5.61 -6.67 -2.48
C VAL A 51 7.00 -7.00 -1.95
N ASN A 52 7.78 -6.02 -1.50
CA ASN A 52 9.10 -6.28 -0.93
C ASN A 52 9.00 -7.05 0.39
N ASN A 53 8.00 -6.72 1.21
CA ASN A 53 7.71 -7.45 2.45
C ASN A 53 7.31 -8.90 2.16
N LEU A 54 6.54 -9.15 1.09
CA LEU A 54 6.17 -10.49 0.63
C LEU A 54 7.39 -11.35 0.27
N SER A 55 8.32 -10.79 -0.52
CA SER A 55 9.55 -11.50 -0.91
C SER A 55 10.41 -11.89 0.30
N ASN A 56 10.59 -10.95 1.23
CA ASN A 56 11.46 -11.15 2.39
C ASN A 56 10.83 -12.06 3.45
N ARG A 57 9.50 -12.20 3.50
CA ARG A 57 8.78 -12.90 4.57
C ARG A 57 8.30 -14.31 4.22
N LEU A 58 8.19 -14.66 2.94
CA LEU A 58 7.79 -16.02 2.58
C LEU A 58 8.83 -17.08 2.94
N GLY A 59 10.12 -16.72 3.03
CA GLY A 59 11.25 -17.48 3.64
C GLY A 59 11.55 -18.89 3.10
N ALA A 60 10.61 -19.53 2.41
CA ALA A 60 10.71 -20.81 1.75
C ALA A 60 11.11 -20.61 0.29
N ASP A 61 11.89 -21.54 -0.24
CA ASP A 61 12.31 -21.55 -1.64
C ASP A 61 11.25 -22.22 -2.52
N ILE A 62 10.63 -23.29 -2.02
CA ILE A 62 9.61 -24.08 -2.72
C ILE A 62 8.40 -24.30 -1.79
N ILE A 63 7.22 -24.24 -2.39
CA ILE A 63 5.94 -24.54 -1.75
C ILE A 63 5.34 -25.74 -2.46
N ILE A 64 4.99 -26.78 -1.72
CA ILE A 64 4.36 -27.99 -2.25
C ILE A 64 2.86 -27.93 -1.99
N VAL A 65 2.08 -28.14 -3.04
CA VAL A 65 0.62 -28.07 -3.01
C VAL A 65 -0.01 -29.23 -3.78
N PRO A 66 -1.27 -29.58 -3.49
CA PRO A 66 -2.01 -30.56 -4.29
C PRO A 66 -2.30 -30.02 -5.70
N GLU A 67 -2.47 -30.93 -6.66
CA GLU A 67 -2.86 -30.61 -8.03
C GLU A 67 -4.14 -29.76 -8.08
N GLY A 68 -4.14 -28.70 -8.90
CA GLY A 68 -5.29 -27.81 -9.07
C GLY A 68 -5.47 -26.73 -8.00
N TYR A 69 -4.73 -26.78 -6.89
CA TYR A 69 -4.89 -25.83 -5.76
C TYR A 69 -3.87 -24.69 -5.74
N LYS A 70 -3.18 -24.44 -6.86
CA LYS A 70 -2.24 -23.33 -6.99
C LYS A 70 -2.92 -21.99 -6.66
N ALA A 71 -4.08 -21.70 -7.22
CA ALA A 71 -4.78 -20.43 -6.95
C ALA A 71 -5.19 -20.27 -5.47
N ASN A 72 -5.51 -21.37 -4.79
CA ASN A 72 -5.93 -21.37 -3.38
C ASN A 72 -4.76 -21.12 -2.42
N ILE A 73 -3.57 -21.66 -2.69
CA ILE A 73 -2.40 -21.32 -1.87
C ILE A 73 -2.02 -19.84 -2.06
N GLU A 74 -2.17 -19.30 -3.27
CA GLU A 74 -1.92 -17.89 -3.55
C GLU A 74 -2.92 -17.00 -2.81
N SER A 75 -4.20 -17.38 -2.75
CA SER A 75 -5.22 -16.65 -2.01
C SER A 75 -5.00 -16.70 -0.49
N VAL A 76 -4.61 -17.85 0.07
CA VAL A 76 -4.26 -17.95 1.49
C VAL A 76 -3.06 -17.06 1.83
N LEU A 77 -1.97 -17.15 1.07
CA LEU A 77 -0.74 -16.42 1.37
C LEU A 77 -0.87 -14.91 1.15
N LEU A 78 -1.53 -14.48 0.06
CA LEU A 78 -1.64 -13.06 -0.27
C LEU A 78 -2.83 -12.37 0.39
N LYS A 79 -3.97 -13.04 0.42
CA LYS A 79 -5.26 -12.44 0.77
C LYS A 79 -5.78 -12.90 2.13
N GLY A 80 -5.25 -14.01 2.66
CA GLY A 80 -5.76 -14.62 3.90
C GLY A 80 -7.14 -15.24 3.71
N GLU A 81 -7.52 -15.51 2.45
CA GLU A 81 -8.80 -16.11 2.13
C GLU A 81 -8.82 -17.57 2.60
N PRO A 82 -9.79 -17.95 3.44
CA PRO A 82 -9.83 -19.31 3.95
C PRO A 82 -9.99 -20.33 2.83
N SER A 83 -9.10 -21.31 2.80
CA SER A 83 -9.11 -22.38 1.81
C SER A 83 -8.82 -23.72 2.46
N GLU A 84 -9.43 -24.78 1.91
CA GLU A 84 -9.23 -26.16 2.37
C GLU A 84 -8.75 -27.01 1.20
N PHE A 85 -7.58 -27.61 1.40
CA PHE A 85 -6.98 -28.55 0.46
C PHE A 85 -5.95 -29.39 1.18
N TYR A 86 -5.74 -30.62 0.71
CA TYR A 86 -4.91 -31.61 1.39
C TYR A 86 -4.03 -32.36 0.40
N LEU A 87 -2.78 -32.55 0.78
CA LEU A 87 -1.84 -33.40 0.08
C LEU A 87 -2.20 -34.87 0.28
N PRO A 88 -1.79 -35.75 -0.66
CA PRO A 88 -1.82 -37.19 -0.45
C PRO A 88 -1.09 -37.59 0.84
N ASN A 89 -1.48 -38.72 1.43
CA ASN A 89 -0.77 -39.29 2.56
C ASN A 89 0.69 -39.62 2.16
N ASP A 90 1.60 -39.64 3.12
CA ASP A 90 3.03 -39.93 2.95
C ASP A 90 3.83 -38.90 2.11
N THR A 91 3.21 -37.80 1.66
CA THR A 91 3.89 -36.77 0.87
C THR A 91 5.09 -36.20 1.61
N LEU A 92 4.99 -35.94 2.92
CA LEU A 92 6.11 -35.41 3.71
C LEU A 92 7.32 -36.36 3.70
N GLU A 93 7.08 -37.66 3.85
CA GLU A 93 8.13 -38.68 3.89
C GLU A 93 8.76 -38.91 2.51
N LYS A 94 7.98 -38.79 1.42
CA LYS A 94 8.52 -38.79 0.05
C LYS A 94 9.43 -37.58 -0.19
N ILE A 95 8.96 -36.40 0.18
CA ILE A 95 9.67 -35.15 -0.07
C ILE A 95 10.96 -35.04 0.74
N LYS A 96 10.98 -35.45 2.02
CA LYS A 96 12.19 -35.43 2.85
C LYS A 96 13.36 -36.24 2.27
N LYS A 97 13.10 -37.23 1.40
CA LYS A 97 14.13 -38.07 0.76
C LYS A 97 14.83 -37.38 -0.42
N ILE A 98 14.32 -36.24 -0.88
CA ILE A 98 14.87 -35.54 -2.04
C ILE A 98 16.15 -34.79 -1.63
N GLU A 99 17.23 -35.04 -2.35
CA GLU A 99 18.50 -34.32 -2.18
C GLU A 99 18.35 -32.82 -2.44
N GLY A 100 19.00 -32.02 -1.60
CA GLY A 100 19.03 -30.56 -1.71
C GLY A 100 18.10 -29.82 -0.76
N ILE A 101 17.21 -30.52 -0.07
CA ILE A 101 16.34 -29.95 0.97
C ILE A 101 17.15 -29.79 2.28
N GLU A 102 17.14 -28.58 2.84
CA GLU A 102 17.70 -28.26 4.16
C GLU A 102 16.66 -28.54 5.26
N SER A 103 15.44 -28.04 5.07
CA SER A 103 14.32 -28.21 6.00
C SER A 103 12.99 -28.27 5.26
N ALA A 104 12.06 -29.07 5.80
CA ALA A 104 10.70 -29.21 5.30
C ALA A 104 9.72 -29.06 6.46
N THR A 105 8.87 -28.03 6.41
CA THR A 105 7.84 -27.79 7.44
C THR A 105 6.46 -28.05 6.87
N PRO A 106 5.69 -29.02 7.42
CA PRO A 106 4.31 -29.23 7.03
C PRO A 106 3.40 -28.17 7.66
N GLN A 107 2.32 -27.82 6.97
CA GLN A 107 1.25 -26.99 7.51
C GLN A 107 -0.10 -27.62 7.22
N LEU A 108 -1.04 -27.45 8.17
CA LEU A 108 -2.43 -27.88 8.05
C LEU A 108 -3.32 -26.64 7.98
N TYR A 109 -4.13 -26.51 6.94
CA TYR A 109 -5.05 -25.40 6.76
C TYR A 109 -6.44 -25.84 7.19
N VAL A 110 -7.05 -25.05 8.08
CA VAL A 110 -8.43 -25.21 8.52
C VAL A 110 -9.16 -23.92 8.19
N ALA A 111 -10.12 -23.96 7.28
CA ALA A 111 -10.86 -22.77 6.89
C ALA A 111 -12.03 -22.56 7.86
N THR A 112 -12.18 -21.34 8.36
CA THR A 112 -13.40 -20.99 9.09
C THR A 112 -14.46 -20.50 8.11
N LEU A 113 -15.69 -20.98 8.27
CA LEU A 113 -16.85 -20.36 7.63
C LEU A 113 -17.03 -18.96 8.23
N SER A 114 -17.64 -18.06 7.47
CA SER A 114 -18.17 -16.79 7.99
C SER A 114 -19.30 -17.08 8.99
N ALA A 115 -18.92 -17.47 10.21
CA ALA A 115 -19.80 -17.68 11.33
C ALA A 115 -20.21 -16.32 11.92
N SER A 116 -21.38 -16.26 12.52
CA SER A 116 -21.95 -15.09 13.21
C SER A 116 -21.07 -14.54 14.34
N CYS A 117 -20.02 -15.24 14.76
CA CYS A 117 -19.06 -14.81 15.78
C CYS A 117 -17.85 -14.02 15.23
N CYS A 118 -17.59 -14.02 13.91
CA CYS A 118 -16.42 -13.40 13.30
C CYS A 118 -16.85 -12.38 12.23
N SER A 119 -16.31 -11.15 12.28
CA SER A 119 -16.62 -10.13 11.27
C SER A 119 -16.06 -10.44 9.87
N TYR A 120 -15.10 -11.36 9.77
CA TYR A 120 -14.45 -11.82 8.55
C TYR A 120 -14.13 -13.34 8.64
N PRO A 121 -14.17 -14.09 7.52
CA PRO A 121 -13.71 -15.47 7.48
C PRO A 121 -12.19 -15.51 7.71
N VAL A 122 -11.73 -16.35 8.64
CA VAL A 122 -10.34 -16.40 9.12
C VAL A 122 -9.68 -17.72 8.69
N GLN A 123 -8.45 -17.66 8.20
CA GLN A 123 -7.65 -18.85 7.93
C GLN A 123 -6.97 -19.31 9.23
N ILE A 124 -7.10 -20.58 9.58
CA ILE A 124 -6.33 -21.19 10.67
C ILE A 124 -5.21 -22.04 10.05
N ILE A 125 -3.98 -21.85 10.51
CA ILE A 125 -2.80 -22.61 10.07
C ILE A 125 -2.21 -23.35 11.26
N GLY A 126 -2.22 -24.67 11.18
CA GLY A 126 -1.47 -25.56 12.05
C GLY A 126 -0.01 -25.61 11.65
N ILE A 127 0.87 -25.24 12.56
CA ILE A 127 2.32 -25.29 12.39
C ILE A 127 2.95 -26.41 13.22
N ASP A 128 4.04 -26.96 12.71
CA ASP A 128 4.90 -27.90 13.43
C ASP A 128 6.10 -27.15 14.02
N TYR A 129 6.13 -26.97 15.34
CA TYR A 129 7.10 -26.09 16.00
C TYR A 129 8.57 -26.52 15.79
N ASP A 130 8.80 -27.83 15.66
CA ASP A 130 10.15 -28.38 15.57
C ASP A 130 10.78 -28.07 14.21
N SER A 131 10.01 -28.26 13.14
CA SER A 131 10.48 -28.09 11.75
C SER A 131 10.22 -26.70 11.17
N ASP A 132 9.34 -25.89 11.78
CA ASP A 132 8.97 -24.58 11.25
C ASP A 132 10.13 -23.57 11.33
N PHE A 133 10.49 -23.02 10.16
CA PHE A 133 11.51 -22.00 9.99
C PHE A 133 10.93 -20.61 9.66
N LEU A 134 9.60 -20.50 9.54
CA LEU A 134 8.91 -19.29 9.05
C LEU A 134 8.28 -18.50 10.18
N ILE A 135 7.47 -19.17 11.00
CA ILE A 135 6.73 -18.61 12.12
C ILE A 135 7.55 -18.67 13.40
N LYS A 136 8.38 -19.71 13.59
CA LYS A 136 9.21 -19.91 14.78
C LYS A 136 10.09 -18.71 15.16
N PRO A 137 10.84 -18.05 14.23
CA PRO A 137 11.65 -16.89 14.59
C PRO A 137 10.81 -15.72 15.12
N TRP A 138 9.59 -15.57 14.59
CA TRP A 138 8.68 -14.52 15.02
C TRP A 138 7.99 -14.87 16.34
N LEU A 139 7.64 -16.15 16.51
CA LEU A 139 7.15 -16.70 17.76
C LEU A 139 8.18 -16.48 18.87
N GLN A 140 9.47 -16.77 18.65
CA GLN A 140 10.52 -16.54 19.64
C GLN A 140 10.68 -15.06 20.05
N LYS A 141 10.46 -14.11 19.12
CA LYS A 141 10.47 -12.66 19.43
C LYS A 141 9.32 -12.25 20.35
N THR A 142 8.14 -12.85 20.15
CA THR A 142 6.90 -12.48 20.85
C THR A 142 6.66 -13.31 22.11
N LEU A 143 6.97 -14.61 22.02
CA LEU A 143 6.75 -15.69 22.95
C LEU A 143 8.05 -16.51 23.05
N LYS A 144 8.82 -16.32 24.13
CA LYS A 144 10.12 -16.99 24.35
C LYS A 144 10.01 -18.49 24.70
N ARG A 145 8.94 -19.15 24.28
CA ARG A 145 8.62 -20.56 24.57
C ARG A 145 7.77 -21.17 23.46
N GLU A 146 7.59 -22.48 23.50
CA GLU A 146 6.68 -23.22 22.61
C GLU A 146 5.21 -22.86 22.80
N LEU A 147 4.44 -23.03 21.71
CA LEU A 147 2.98 -22.85 21.68
C LEU A 147 2.29 -24.11 22.21
N LYS A 148 1.57 -23.97 23.32
CA LYS A 148 0.88 -25.10 23.95
C LYS A 148 -0.45 -25.41 23.25
N ASP A 149 -1.00 -26.57 23.54
CA ASP A 149 -2.32 -26.97 23.05
C ASP A 149 -3.39 -25.98 23.56
N GLY A 150 -4.25 -25.49 22.65
CA GLY A 150 -5.27 -24.49 22.97
C GLY A 150 -4.78 -23.03 22.99
N GLU A 151 -3.48 -22.78 22.83
CA GLU A 151 -2.93 -21.44 22.65
C GLU A 151 -2.83 -21.06 21.18
N VAL A 152 -3.00 -19.77 20.90
CA VAL A 152 -2.99 -19.26 19.52
C VAL A 152 -2.21 -17.97 19.41
N ILE A 153 -1.70 -17.78 18.21
CA ILE A 153 -1.04 -16.57 17.83
C ILE A 153 -1.77 -15.99 16.64
N VAL A 154 -2.17 -14.73 16.74
CA VAL A 154 -3.10 -14.13 15.78
C VAL A 154 -2.41 -13.12 14.89
N GLY A 155 -2.89 -13.02 13.64
CA GLY A 155 -2.58 -11.95 12.71
C GLY A 155 -2.97 -10.57 13.26
N ASN A 156 -2.33 -9.52 12.74
CA ASN A 156 -2.58 -8.15 13.22
C ASN A 156 -4.04 -7.68 13.02
N HIS A 157 -4.75 -8.19 12.00
CA HIS A 157 -6.14 -7.84 11.70
C HIS A 157 -7.17 -8.71 12.43
N ILE A 158 -6.72 -9.72 13.19
CA ILE A 158 -7.62 -10.51 14.03
C ILE A 158 -8.00 -9.68 15.27
N VAL A 159 -9.30 -9.67 15.56
CA VAL A 159 -9.86 -9.01 16.74
C VAL A 159 -9.46 -9.80 17.98
N GLY A 160 -8.83 -9.13 18.94
CA GLY A 160 -8.28 -9.75 20.14
C GLY A 160 -6.90 -9.22 20.46
N GLU A 161 -6.63 -9.11 21.76
CA GLU A 161 -5.33 -8.72 22.31
C GLU A 161 -4.72 -9.87 23.11
N LYS A 162 -3.44 -9.76 23.46
CA LYS A 162 -2.77 -10.77 24.29
C LYS A 162 -3.54 -10.98 25.61
N ASN A 163 -3.68 -12.24 26.01
CA ASN A 163 -4.48 -12.71 27.16
C ASN A 163 -6.01 -12.59 27.00
N SER A 164 -6.51 -12.38 25.79
CA SER A 164 -7.93 -12.55 25.48
C SER A 164 -8.19 -13.92 24.84
N LYS A 165 -9.46 -14.30 24.76
CA LYS A 165 -9.90 -15.55 24.15
C LYS A 165 -10.52 -15.29 22.79
N VAL A 166 -10.30 -16.21 21.86
CA VAL A 166 -11.01 -16.29 20.59
C VAL A 166 -11.71 -17.63 20.48
N LYS A 167 -12.86 -17.67 19.82
CA LYS A 167 -13.68 -18.88 19.70
C LYS A 167 -13.77 -19.31 18.23
N PHE A 168 -13.40 -20.54 17.94
CA PHE A 168 -13.52 -21.16 16.61
C PHE A 168 -14.16 -22.54 16.74
N PHE A 169 -15.19 -22.83 15.93
CA PHE A 169 -15.89 -24.13 15.96
C PHE A 169 -16.32 -24.59 17.37
N GLU A 170 -16.81 -23.65 18.17
CA GLU A 170 -17.18 -23.83 19.58
C GLU A 170 -16.04 -24.07 20.58
N GLU A 171 -14.80 -24.13 20.12
CA GLU A 171 -13.60 -24.24 20.95
C GLU A 171 -13.07 -22.86 21.31
N GLU A 172 -12.83 -22.62 22.60
CA GLU A 172 -12.14 -21.41 23.08
C GLU A 172 -10.62 -21.60 23.05
N LEU A 173 -9.93 -20.57 22.58
CA LEU A 173 -8.49 -20.56 22.40
C LEU A 173 -7.88 -19.29 23.00
N ASP A 174 -6.73 -19.43 23.69
CA ASP A 174 -6.07 -18.33 24.38
C ASP A 174 -5.07 -17.60 23.46
N ILE A 175 -5.26 -16.29 23.26
CA ILE A 175 -4.35 -15.47 22.46
C ILE A 175 -3.09 -15.15 23.27
N VAL A 176 -1.97 -15.78 22.91
CA VAL A 176 -0.68 -15.59 23.58
C VAL A 176 0.25 -14.58 22.90
N GLY A 177 -0.06 -14.21 21.65
CA GLY A 177 0.70 -13.24 20.88
C GLY A 177 -0.04 -12.73 19.65
N LYS A 178 0.41 -11.58 19.13
CA LYS A 178 -0.15 -10.93 17.95
C LYS A 178 0.97 -10.49 17.00
N LEU A 179 0.82 -10.88 15.73
CA LEU A 179 1.74 -10.57 14.63
C LEU A 179 1.91 -9.07 14.44
N GLU A 180 3.15 -8.67 14.15
CA GLU A 180 3.39 -7.38 13.52
C GLU A 180 2.70 -7.36 12.16
N GLN A 181 2.14 -6.21 11.81
CA GLN A 181 1.45 -6.05 10.54
C GLN A 181 2.38 -6.35 9.36
N THR A 182 1.94 -7.28 8.51
CA THR A 182 2.69 -7.74 7.36
C THR A 182 2.21 -7.18 6.03
N GLY A 183 0.95 -6.76 5.97
CA GLY A 183 0.27 -6.42 4.74
C GLY A 183 -0.10 -7.65 3.90
N MET A 184 -0.06 -8.85 4.46
CA MET A 184 -0.32 -10.09 3.72
C MET A 184 -1.44 -10.90 4.36
N GLY A 185 -1.79 -12.03 3.75
CA GLY A 185 -2.83 -12.92 4.27
C GLY A 185 -2.61 -13.37 5.72
N PHE A 186 -1.35 -13.39 6.17
CA PHE A 186 -1.00 -13.69 7.55
C PHE A 186 -1.55 -12.69 8.57
N ASP A 187 -1.85 -11.45 8.18
CA ASP A 187 -2.50 -10.48 9.08
C ASP A 187 -3.94 -10.90 9.43
N ALA A 188 -4.59 -11.69 8.58
CA ALA A 188 -5.92 -12.25 8.78
C ALA A 188 -5.90 -13.77 9.08
N THR A 189 -4.75 -14.28 9.54
CA THR A 189 -4.55 -15.71 9.84
C THR A 189 -4.34 -15.95 11.33
N VAL A 190 -4.77 -17.11 11.82
CA VAL A 190 -4.48 -17.60 13.17
C VAL A 190 -3.57 -18.80 13.10
N PHE A 191 -2.48 -18.76 13.87
CA PHE A 191 -1.47 -19.81 13.94
C PHE A 191 -1.65 -20.61 15.23
N VAL A 192 -1.74 -21.92 15.09
CA VAL A 192 -1.93 -22.87 16.18
C VAL A 192 -0.96 -24.03 16.02
N ASN A 193 -0.70 -24.80 17.08
CA ASN A 193 0.12 -26.00 16.92
C ASN A 193 -0.64 -27.12 16.17
N MET A 194 0.09 -28.07 15.61
CA MET A 194 -0.49 -29.13 14.77
C MET A 194 -1.59 -29.95 15.48
N LYS A 195 -1.43 -30.22 16.78
CA LYS A 195 -2.43 -30.94 17.59
C LYS A 195 -3.74 -30.15 17.70
N THR A 196 -3.65 -28.85 17.98
CA THR A 196 -4.81 -27.95 18.07
C THR A 196 -5.47 -27.79 16.70
N ALA A 197 -4.69 -27.64 15.61
CA ALA A 197 -5.24 -27.56 14.26
C ALA A 197 -6.06 -28.81 13.89
N ARG A 198 -5.55 -30.01 14.19
CA ARG A 198 -6.29 -31.26 13.97
C ARG A 198 -7.55 -31.36 14.82
N ARG A 199 -7.51 -30.89 16.07
CA ARG A 199 -8.71 -30.80 16.93
C ARG A 199 -9.76 -29.87 16.31
N LEU A 200 -9.35 -28.70 15.82
CA LEU A 200 -10.24 -27.74 15.16
C LEU A 200 -10.79 -28.26 13.83
N ALA A 201 -9.99 -28.99 13.03
CA ALA A 201 -10.45 -29.63 11.80
C ALA A 201 -11.51 -30.71 12.06
N ARG A 202 -11.34 -31.51 13.12
CA ARG A 202 -12.37 -32.47 13.56
C ARG A 202 -13.62 -31.76 14.08
N ALA A 203 -13.46 -30.64 14.78
CA ALA A 203 -14.59 -29.84 15.22
C ALA A 203 -15.34 -29.23 14.02
N SER A 204 -14.64 -28.82 12.96
CA SER A 204 -15.27 -28.28 11.75
C SER A 204 -16.10 -29.34 11.01
N GLU A 205 -15.78 -30.64 11.12
CA GLU A 205 -16.60 -31.72 10.53
C GLU A 205 -18.04 -31.74 11.01
N ARG A 206 -18.29 -31.33 12.26
CA ARG A 206 -19.64 -31.22 12.82
C ARG A 206 -20.50 -30.22 12.06
N ILE A 207 -19.86 -29.32 11.31
CA ILE A 207 -20.49 -28.21 10.59
C ILE A 207 -20.39 -28.44 9.07
N GLN A 208 -19.29 -28.99 8.56
CA GLN A 208 -19.06 -29.31 7.15
C GLN A 208 -18.07 -30.47 7.02
N LYS A 209 -18.35 -31.46 6.15
CA LYS A 209 -17.42 -32.59 5.90
C LYS A 209 -16.01 -32.06 5.58
N ASN A 210 -15.03 -32.37 6.42
CA ASN A 210 -13.66 -31.90 6.30
C ASN A 210 -12.68 -33.09 6.28
N PRO A 211 -12.11 -33.45 5.11
CA PRO A 211 -11.18 -34.57 4.97
C PRO A 211 -9.93 -34.53 5.86
N ALA A 212 -9.57 -33.37 6.46
CA ALA A 212 -8.47 -33.25 7.41
C ALA A 212 -8.66 -34.04 8.71
N SER A 213 -9.89 -34.41 9.01
CA SER A 213 -10.26 -35.19 10.19
C SER A 213 -9.73 -36.63 10.15
N GLU A 214 -9.61 -37.18 8.94
CA GLU A 214 -9.20 -38.55 8.68
C GLU A 214 -7.67 -38.66 8.57
N GLY A 215 -7.03 -39.09 9.66
CA GLY A 215 -5.60 -39.41 9.69
C GLY A 215 -4.67 -38.20 9.86
N GLU A 216 -3.46 -38.31 9.33
CA GLU A 216 -2.39 -37.30 9.44
C GLU A 216 -2.30 -36.40 8.20
N LYS A 217 -3.43 -35.79 7.81
CA LYS A 217 -3.46 -34.91 6.64
C LYS A 217 -2.66 -33.62 6.87
N ILE A 218 -2.06 -33.14 5.79
CA ILE A 218 -1.36 -31.85 5.71
C ILE A 218 -1.80 -31.14 4.43
N SER A 219 -1.84 -29.82 4.44
CA SER A 219 -2.31 -29.00 3.31
C SER A 219 -1.18 -28.60 2.38
N THR A 220 -0.03 -28.25 2.95
CA THR A 220 1.13 -27.81 2.20
C THR A 220 2.43 -28.18 2.94
N ILE A 221 3.53 -28.21 2.20
CA ILE A 221 4.88 -28.34 2.77
C ILE A 221 5.72 -27.17 2.25
N LEU A 222 6.35 -26.45 3.15
CA LEU A 222 7.24 -25.34 2.84
C LEU A 222 8.68 -25.84 2.94
N LEU A 223 9.43 -25.69 1.86
CA LEU A 223 10.79 -26.20 1.74
C LEU A 223 11.79 -25.06 1.72
N LYS A 224 12.86 -25.25 2.48
CA LYS A 224 14.08 -24.47 2.37
C LYS A 224 15.18 -25.34 1.76
N LEU A 225 15.87 -24.80 0.78
CA LEU A 225 16.93 -25.51 0.08
C LEU A 225 18.30 -25.17 0.65
N LYS A 226 19.23 -26.11 0.51
CA LYS A 226 20.64 -25.87 0.80
C LYS A 226 21.19 -24.79 -0.16
N PRO A 227 22.20 -23.99 0.23
CA PRO A 227 22.67 -22.83 -0.55
C PRO A 227 23.10 -23.11 -1.99
N ASN A 228 23.52 -24.34 -2.30
CA ASN A 228 24.03 -24.73 -3.62
C ASN A 228 22.95 -25.28 -4.56
N TYR A 229 21.69 -25.36 -4.13
CA TYR A 229 20.61 -25.93 -4.94
C TYR A 229 19.71 -24.83 -5.50
N SER A 230 19.50 -24.87 -6.81
CA SER A 230 18.54 -23.99 -7.47
C SER A 230 17.12 -24.43 -7.15
N ALA A 231 16.29 -23.50 -6.68
CA ALA A 231 14.87 -23.74 -6.51
C ALA A 231 14.27 -24.33 -7.79
N SER A 232 14.61 -23.72 -8.95
CA SER A 232 14.14 -24.12 -10.29
C SER A 232 14.31 -25.60 -10.58
N GLU A 233 15.49 -26.12 -10.28
CA GLU A 233 15.87 -27.49 -10.60
C GLU A 233 15.16 -28.48 -9.68
N VAL A 234 15.12 -28.17 -8.38
CA VAL A 234 14.50 -29.04 -7.38
C VAL A 234 12.98 -29.14 -7.59
N SER A 235 12.28 -28.04 -7.86
CA SER A 235 10.82 -28.17 -8.10
C SER A 235 10.51 -28.86 -9.43
N ASN A 236 11.31 -28.66 -10.49
CA ASN A 236 11.15 -29.40 -11.74
C ASN A 236 11.36 -30.91 -11.51
N LYS A 237 12.33 -31.29 -10.67
CA LYS A 237 12.55 -32.68 -10.26
C LYS A 237 11.33 -33.22 -9.50
N ILE A 238 10.83 -32.48 -8.51
CA ILE A 238 9.62 -32.86 -7.75
C ILE A 238 8.42 -33.05 -8.68
N MET A 239 8.17 -32.10 -9.60
CA MET A 239 7.06 -32.20 -10.55
C MET A 239 7.23 -33.41 -11.47
N LYS A 240 8.43 -33.68 -11.98
CA LYS A 240 8.67 -34.83 -12.87
C LYS A 240 8.41 -36.17 -12.18
N GLU A 241 8.76 -36.28 -10.90
CA GLU A 241 8.70 -37.52 -10.14
C GLU A 241 7.33 -37.74 -9.48
N TYR A 242 6.69 -36.69 -8.99
CA TYR A 242 5.50 -36.78 -8.13
C TYR A 242 4.24 -36.10 -8.69
N ALA A 243 4.26 -35.48 -9.88
CA ALA A 243 3.04 -34.87 -10.44
C ALA A 243 1.91 -35.89 -10.65
N LYS A 244 2.23 -37.14 -11.00
CA LYS A 244 1.24 -38.22 -11.15
C LYS A 244 0.57 -38.61 -9.82
N ASP A 245 1.23 -38.34 -8.70
CA ASP A 245 0.69 -38.57 -7.36
C ASP A 245 -0.18 -37.38 -6.90
N GLY A 246 -0.39 -36.36 -7.75
CA GLY A 246 -1.12 -35.15 -7.42
C GLY A 246 -0.30 -34.14 -6.59
N ILE A 247 1.04 -34.24 -6.60
CA ILE A 247 1.95 -33.37 -5.86
C ILE A 247 2.60 -32.36 -6.80
N PHE A 248 2.39 -31.07 -6.53
CA PHE A 248 2.90 -29.97 -7.34
C PHE A 248 3.84 -29.10 -6.52
N ALA A 249 4.96 -28.69 -7.11
CA ALA A 249 5.96 -27.87 -6.45
C ALA A 249 6.12 -26.53 -7.18
N MET A 250 5.87 -25.43 -6.47
CA MET A 250 5.97 -24.08 -7.00
C MET A 250 7.10 -23.29 -6.33
N PHE A 251 7.81 -22.47 -7.11
CA PHE A 251 8.82 -21.57 -6.56
C PHE A 251 8.15 -20.39 -5.87
N SER A 252 8.49 -20.21 -4.59
CA SER A 252 8.05 -19.05 -3.82
C SER A 252 8.50 -17.74 -4.49
N LYS A 253 9.76 -17.64 -4.93
CA LYS A 253 10.29 -16.45 -5.62
C LYS A 253 9.62 -16.15 -6.97
N LYS A 254 9.26 -17.17 -7.77
CA LYS A 254 8.61 -16.93 -9.07
C LYS A 254 7.20 -16.37 -8.88
N PHE A 255 6.47 -16.91 -7.89
CA PHE A 255 5.18 -16.39 -7.47
C PHE A 255 5.26 -14.93 -7.03
N VAL A 256 6.20 -14.61 -6.13
CA VAL A 256 6.41 -13.21 -5.69
C VAL A 256 6.81 -12.30 -6.85
N ASN A 257 7.68 -12.76 -7.75
CA ASN A 257 8.14 -11.96 -8.88
C ASN A 257 7.03 -11.68 -9.90
N GLU A 258 6.13 -12.63 -10.15
CA GLU A 258 5.00 -12.46 -11.06
C GLU A 258 4.00 -11.44 -10.51
N VAL A 259 3.64 -11.57 -9.23
CA VAL A 259 2.80 -10.60 -8.52
C VAL A 259 3.48 -9.23 -8.45
N SER A 260 4.78 -9.19 -8.14
CA SER A 260 5.61 -7.98 -8.12
C SER A 260 5.63 -7.28 -9.47
N SER A 261 5.79 -8.04 -10.56
CA SER A 261 5.85 -7.50 -11.92
C SER A 261 4.53 -6.84 -12.31
N ASN A 262 3.41 -7.52 -12.09
CA ASN A 262 2.08 -6.98 -12.38
C ASN A 262 1.80 -5.70 -11.57
N LEU A 263 2.19 -5.70 -10.29
CA LEU A 263 2.03 -4.54 -9.42
C LEU A 263 2.97 -3.37 -9.80
N LYS A 264 4.20 -3.66 -10.24
CA LYS A 264 5.12 -2.64 -10.79
C LYS A 264 4.55 -1.99 -12.05
N VAL A 265 3.91 -2.76 -12.92
CA VAL A 265 3.22 -2.25 -14.11
C VAL A 265 2.10 -1.28 -13.69
N ILE A 266 1.27 -1.64 -12.71
CA ILE A 266 0.22 -0.76 -12.17
C ILE A 266 0.83 0.53 -11.58
N SER A 267 1.87 0.41 -10.75
CA SER A 267 2.60 1.55 -10.20
C SER A 267 3.18 2.46 -11.31
N SER A 268 3.69 1.88 -12.39
CA SER A 268 4.18 2.64 -13.55
C SER A 268 3.06 3.43 -14.22
N TYR A 269 1.89 2.82 -14.43
CA TYR A 269 0.73 3.54 -14.97
C TYR A 269 0.28 4.71 -14.08
N ILE A 270 0.33 4.55 -12.75
CA ILE A 270 0.04 5.63 -11.80
C ILE A 270 1.05 6.78 -11.95
N TYR A 271 2.35 6.50 -12.06
CA TYR A 271 3.34 7.56 -12.24
C TYR A 271 3.21 8.28 -13.59
N ILE A 272 2.89 7.54 -14.66
CA ILE A 272 2.61 8.14 -15.97
C ILE A 272 1.38 9.05 -15.90
N SER A 273 0.29 8.63 -15.25
CA SER A 273 -0.90 9.48 -15.12
C SER A 273 -0.64 10.71 -14.28
N ILE A 274 0.13 10.61 -13.19
CA ILE A 274 0.58 11.77 -12.41
C ILE A 274 1.39 12.73 -13.28
N ALA A 275 2.31 12.24 -14.13
CA ALA A 275 3.10 13.07 -15.03
C ALA A 275 2.22 13.82 -16.04
N VAL A 276 1.19 13.16 -16.58
CA VAL A 276 0.22 13.80 -17.48
C VAL A 276 -0.58 14.87 -16.76
N ILE A 277 -1.12 14.57 -15.57
CA ILE A 277 -1.88 15.53 -14.76
C ILE A 277 -1.00 16.73 -14.37
N TRP A 278 0.28 16.49 -14.07
CA TRP A 278 1.25 17.55 -13.79
C TRP A 278 1.44 18.49 -14.99
N LEU A 279 1.64 17.94 -16.19
CA LEU A 279 1.76 18.73 -17.42
C LEU A 279 0.50 19.54 -17.70
N MET A 280 -0.67 18.90 -17.59
CA MET A 280 -1.97 19.58 -17.77
C MET A 280 -2.14 20.71 -16.77
N SER A 281 -1.83 20.47 -15.50
CA SER A 281 -1.92 21.48 -14.43
C SER A 281 -0.99 22.65 -14.67
N MET A 282 0.25 22.39 -15.10
CA MET A 282 1.22 23.43 -15.46
C MET A 282 0.70 24.33 -16.60
N ILE A 283 0.11 23.75 -17.65
CA ILE A 283 -0.46 24.48 -18.78
C ILE A 283 -1.69 25.29 -18.33
N LEU A 284 -2.64 24.66 -17.63
CA LEU A 284 -3.84 25.30 -17.10
C LEU A 284 -3.50 26.50 -16.22
N LEU A 285 -2.56 26.32 -15.27
CA LEU A 285 -2.11 27.40 -14.41
C LEU A 285 -1.44 28.52 -15.22
N ALA A 286 -0.58 28.20 -16.18
CA ALA A 286 0.07 29.21 -17.02
C ALA A 286 -0.94 30.05 -17.81
N VAL A 287 -1.98 29.41 -18.37
CA VAL A 287 -3.07 30.09 -19.07
C VAL A 287 -3.85 31.00 -18.11
N VAL A 288 -4.29 30.48 -16.97
CA VAL A 288 -5.07 31.25 -15.99
C VAL A 288 -4.25 32.42 -15.43
N PHE A 289 -2.98 32.22 -15.11
CA PHE A 289 -2.09 33.31 -14.69
C PHE A 289 -1.91 34.36 -15.78
N SER A 290 -1.77 33.96 -17.05
CA SER A 290 -1.68 34.91 -18.16
C SER A 290 -2.96 35.74 -18.30
N VAL A 291 -4.14 35.13 -18.13
CA VAL A 291 -5.42 35.85 -18.16
C VAL A 291 -5.50 36.85 -17.01
N ILE A 292 -5.19 36.43 -15.78
CA ILE A 292 -5.23 37.28 -14.58
C ILE A 292 -4.29 38.48 -14.71
N VAL A 293 -3.09 38.25 -15.23
CA VAL A 293 -2.12 39.32 -15.50
C VAL A 293 -2.66 40.30 -16.52
N ASN A 294 -3.31 39.82 -17.58
CA ASN A 294 -3.86 40.68 -18.63
C ASN A 294 -5.01 41.56 -18.11
N GLU A 295 -5.88 41.01 -17.28
CA GLU A 295 -6.95 41.78 -16.64
C GLU A 295 -6.42 42.85 -15.67
N ARG A 296 -5.26 42.61 -15.06
CA ARG A 296 -4.60 43.53 -14.11
C ARG A 296 -3.60 44.47 -14.77
N LYS A 297 -3.44 44.42 -16.09
CA LYS A 297 -2.46 45.21 -16.85
C LYS A 297 -2.56 46.70 -16.52
N LYS A 298 -3.78 47.25 -16.39
CA LYS A 298 -4.03 48.66 -16.02
C LYS A 298 -3.54 49.01 -14.59
N GLU A 299 -3.85 48.18 -13.60
CA GLU A 299 -3.39 48.37 -12.22
C GLU A 299 -1.86 48.35 -12.13
N LEU A 300 -1.25 47.40 -12.84
CA LEU A 300 0.20 47.22 -12.91
C LEU A 300 0.90 48.38 -13.63
N SER A 301 0.28 48.95 -14.67
CA SER A 301 0.77 50.15 -15.36
C SER A 301 0.70 51.40 -14.47
N ILE A 302 -0.38 51.58 -13.70
CA ILE A 302 -0.48 52.70 -12.73
C ILE A 302 0.63 52.60 -11.68
N LEU A 303 0.87 51.40 -11.14
CA LEU A 303 1.97 51.17 -10.20
C LEU A 303 3.34 51.50 -10.81
N ARG A 304 3.55 51.21 -12.11
CA ARG A 304 4.78 51.59 -12.82
C ARG A 304 4.93 53.10 -12.96
N VAL A 305 3.85 53.83 -13.28
CA VAL A 305 3.87 55.30 -13.39
C VAL A 305 4.21 55.94 -12.04
N LEU A 306 3.76 55.35 -10.93
CA LEU A 306 4.12 55.75 -9.58
C LEU A 306 5.54 55.34 -9.14
N GLY A 307 6.37 54.81 -10.05
CA GLY A 307 7.77 54.48 -9.79
C GLY A 307 8.06 53.05 -9.35
N ALA A 308 7.10 52.12 -9.43
CA ALA A 308 7.37 50.71 -9.10
C ALA A 308 8.28 50.05 -10.15
N SER A 309 9.40 49.46 -9.70
CA SER A 309 10.33 48.75 -10.59
C SER A 309 9.76 47.43 -11.13
N LYS A 310 10.23 46.99 -12.30
CA LYS A 310 9.88 45.68 -12.91
C LYS A 310 10.11 44.51 -11.95
N LYS A 311 11.19 44.57 -11.15
CA LYS A 311 11.53 43.58 -10.12
C LYS A 311 10.50 43.57 -8.97
N LYS A 312 10.02 44.74 -8.52
CA LYS A 312 9.02 44.83 -7.45
C LYS A 312 7.69 44.23 -7.88
N LEU A 313 7.28 44.49 -9.12
CA LEU A 313 6.06 43.94 -9.72
C LEU A 313 6.14 42.40 -9.88
N SER A 314 7.27 41.89 -10.36
CA SER A 314 7.53 40.45 -10.49
C SER A 314 7.50 39.73 -9.14
N LYS A 315 8.07 40.35 -8.10
CA LYS A 315 8.02 39.79 -6.73
C LYS A 315 6.60 39.69 -6.19
N ILE A 316 5.72 40.68 -6.45
CA ILE A 316 4.31 40.61 -6.01
C ILE A 316 3.64 39.37 -6.59
N ILE A 317 3.76 39.15 -7.90
CA ILE A 317 3.14 38.00 -8.59
C ILE A 317 3.72 36.68 -8.09
N MET A 318 5.04 36.62 -7.85
CA MET A 318 5.71 35.42 -7.33
C MET A 318 5.28 35.10 -5.89
N TYR A 319 5.02 36.10 -5.04
CA TYR A 319 4.45 35.87 -3.71
C TYR A 319 2.97 35.47 -3.78
N GLU A 320 2.19 36.01 -4.72
CA GLU A 320 0.81 35.56 -4.95
C GLU A 320 0.77 34.08 -5.33
N SER A 321 1.61 33.66 -6.31
CA SER A 321 1.68 32.26 -6.74
C SER A 321 2.21 31.35 -5.65
N LEU A 322 3.15 31.82 -4.81
CA LEU A 322 3.62 31.07 -3.65
C LEU A 322 2.50 30.83 -2.62
N TYR A 323 1.70 31.86 -2.28
CA TYR A 323 0.57 31.67 -1.37
C TYR A 323 -0.49 30.74 -1.95
N ILE A 324 -0.87 30.92 -3.21
CA ILE A 324 -1.85 30.07 -3.90
C ILE A 324 -1.34 28.61 -3.94
N GLY A 325 -0.07 28.41 -4.31
CA GLY A 325 0.57 27.10 -4.31
C GLY A 325 0.59 26.44 -2.94
N PHE A 326 0.88 27.22 -1.89
CA PHE A 326 0.91 26.73 -0.52
C PHE A 326 -0.47 26.31 -0.02
N TYR A 327 -1.49 27.17 -0.16
CA TYR A 327 -2.85 26.84 0.27
C TYR A 327 -3.49 25.74 -0.58
N GLY A 328 -3.26 25.74 -1.89
CA GLY A 328 -3.70 24.66 -2.78
C GLY A 328 -3.07 23.33 -2.40
N SER A 329 -1.77 23.30 -2.11
CA SER A 329 -1.10 22.08 -1.69
C SER A 329 -1.59 21.56 -0.35
N ILE A 330 -1.78 22.44 0.64
CA ILE A 330 -2.36 22.06 1.93
C ILE A 330 -3.75 21.46 1.75
N LEU A 331 -4.61 22.11 0.96
CA LEU A 331 -5.96 21.59 0.70
C LEU A 331 -5.92 20.25 -0.03
N GLY A 332 -5.06 20.10 -1.05
CA GLY A 332 -4.88 18.84 -1.77
C GLY A 332 -4.42 17.70 -0.86
N ILE A 333 -3.48 17.98 0.06
CA ILE A 333 -3.00 17.01 1.04
C ILE A 333 -4.10 16.65 2.04
N ILE A 334 -4.84 17.62 2.59
CA ILE A 334 -5.93 17.36 3.54
C ILE A 334 -6.99 16.45 2.91
N VAL A 335 -7.45 16.79 1.70
CA VAL A 335 -8.44 15.97 0.98
C VAL A 335 -7.84 14.63 0.59
N GLY A 336 -6.56 14.58 0.23
CA GLY A 336 -5.82 13.36 -0.07
C GLY A 336 -5.73 12.41 1.13
N ILE A 337 -5.42 12.93 2.33
CA ILE A 337 -5.40 12.17 3.58
C ILE A 337 -6.79 11.59 3.85
N ILE A 338 -7.84 12.42 3.78
CA ILE A 338 -9.23 11.97 3.98
C ILE A 338 -9.58 10.87 2.98
N SER A 339 -9.18 11.02 1.72
CA SER A 339 -9.43 10.07 0.64
C SER A 339 -8.68 8.76 0.88
N VAL A 340 -7.40 8.81 1.26
CA VAL A 340 -6.58 7.64 1.60
C VAL A 340 -7.20 6.85 2.74
N PHE A 341 -7.57 7.50 3.85
CA PHE A 341 -8.19 6.82 5.00
C PHE A 341 -9.60 6.31 4.74
N SER A 342 -10.36 6.94 3.84
CA SER A 342 -11.72 6.51 3.51
C SER A 342 -11.74 5.38 2.46
N ILE A 343 -10.86 5.47 1.45
CA ILE A 343 -10.88 4.58 0.29
C ILE A 343 -10.05 3.32 0.53
N ILE A 344 -8.88 3.41 1.19
CA ILE A 344 -8.01 2.24 1.40
C ILE A 344 -8.74 1.09 2.12
N PRO A 345 -9.48 1.30 3.22
CA PRO A 345 -10.22 0.23 3.87
C PRO A 345 -11.26 -0.42 2.95
N ILE A 346 -11.89 0.36 2.06
CA ILE A 346 -12.87 -0.14 1.10
C ILE A 346 -12.18 -1.02 0.05
N ILE A 347 -11.05 -0.55 -0.51
CA ILE A 347 -10.25 -1.31 -1.47
C ILE A 347 -9.74 -2.60 -0.83
N GLN A 348 -9.23 -2.54 0.40
CA GLN A 348 -8.78 -3.71 1.15
C GLN A 348 -9.89 -4.75 1.28
N LYS A 349 -11.12 -4.32 1.61
CA LYS A 349 -12.28 -5.22 1.76
C LYS A 349 -12.84 -5.76 0.44
N ARG A 350 -12.72 -5.02 -0.66
CA ARG A 350 -13.29 -5.40 -1.97
C ARG A 350 -12.32 -6.22 -2.81
N LEU A 351 -11.03 -5.90 -2.75
CA LEU A 351 -9.98 -6.57 -3.51
C LEU A 351 -9.19 -7.59 -2.67
N ASN A 352 -9.45 -7.69 -1.37
CA ASN A 352 -8.74 -8.56 -0.42
C ASN A 352 -7.21 -8.36 -0.49
N LEU A 353 -6.76 -7.10 -0.55
CA LEU A 353 -5.35 -6.72 -0.65
C LEU A 353 -4.86 -6.08 0.68
N PRO A 354 -4.37 -6.88 1.65
CA PRO A 354 -3.99 -6.38 2.97
C PRO A 354 -2.79 -5.41 2.99
N PHE A 355 -1.99 -5.31 1.92
CA PHE A 355 -0.74 -4.53 1.89
C PHE A 355 -0.89 -3.02 1.65
N LEU A 356 -2.12 -2.51 1.60
CA LEU A 356 -2.35 -1.11 1.23
C LEU A 356 -2.18 -0.10 2.37
N THR A 357 -1.93 -0.52 3.62
CA THR A 357 -1.83 0.43 4.75
C THR A 357 -0.51 1.23 4.72
N PRO A 358 -0.56 2.58 4.60
CA PRO A 358 0.64 3.40 4.59
C PRO A 358 1.22 3.55 6.00
N SER A 359 2.55 3.46 6.11
CA SER A 359 3.27 3.82 7.34
C SER A 359 3.12 5.32 7.63
N MET A 360 3.00 5.69 8.91
CA MET A 360 2.90 7.10 9.34
C MET A 360 4.11 7.92 8.87
N LEU A 361 5.30 7.33 8.86
CA LEU A 361 6.51 7.99 8.39
C LEU A 361 6.44 8.27 6.88
N ASN A 362 5.97 7.30 6.09
CA ASN A 362 5.78 7.48 4.64
C ASN A 362 4.72 8.55 4.35
N LEU A 363 3.65 8.60 5.15
CA LEU A 363 2.61 9.61 4.99
C LEU A 363 3.19 11.02 5.17
N VAL A 364 3.96 11.25 6.23
CA VAL A 364 4.61 12.55 6.49
C VAL A 364 5.60 12.92 5.38
N LEU A 365 6.46 12.00 4.96
CA LEU A 365 7.43 12.25 3.89
C LEU A 365 6.75 12.60 2.56
N VAL A 366 5.72 11.85 2.18
CA VAL A 366 4.98 12.12 0.94
C VAL A 366 4.19 13.43 1.06
N SER A 367 3.62 13.78 2.22
CA SER A 367 2.99 15.09 2.43
C SER A 367 3.98 16.25 2.23
N ILE A 368 5.19 16.15 2.80
CA ILE A 368 6.24 17.17 2.63
C ILE A 368 6.65 17.28 1.15
N PHE A 369 6.85 16.13 0.50
CA PHE A 369 7.19 16.09 -0.92
C PHE A 369 6.10 16.70 -1.80
N SER A 370 4.83 16.31 -1.60
CA SER A 370 3.70 16.84 -2.35
C SER A 370 3.48 18.34 -2.10
N LEU A 371 3.72 18.83 -0.87
CA LEU A 371 3.70 20.25 -0.54
C LEU A 371 4.78 21.02 -1.30
N PHE A 372 6.00 20.49 -1.34
CA PHE A 372 7.11 21.09 -2.07
C PHE A 372 6.83 21.11 -3.59
N VAL A 373 6.39 20.00 -4.17
CA VAL A 373 6.10 19.93 -5.60
C VAL A 373 4.93 20.83 -5.98
N GLY A 374 3.84 20.84 -5.20
CA GLY A 374 2.68 21.69 -5.47
C GLY A 374 2.97 23.19 -5.39
N THR A 375 3.77 23.60 -4.39
CA THR A 375 4.23 25.00 -4.29
C THR A 375 5.18 25.38 -5.42
N MET A 376 6.09 24.48 -5.82
CA MET A 376 6.98 24.69 -6.96
C MET A 376 6.21 24.85 -8.27
N VAL A 377 5.18 24.03 -8.51
CA VAL A 377 4.32 24.13 -9.71
C VAL A 377 3.66 25.50 -9.79
N GLY A 378 3.07 25.99 -8.70
CA GLY A 378 2.48 27.33 -8.67
C GLY A 378 3.49 28.43 -9.02
N CYS A 379 4.70 28.36 -8.45
CA CYS A 379 5.78 29.28 -8.76
C CYS A 379 6.22 29.21 -10.23
N LEU A 380 6.47 28.00 -10.75
CA LEU A 380 6.94 27.77 -12.12
C LEU A 380 5.93 28.26 -13.16
N SER A 381 4.63 27.99 -12.97
CA SER A 381 3.58 28.47 -13.87
C SER A 381 3.52 30.00 -13.93
N SER A 382 3.82 30.68 -12.82
CA SER A 382 3.82 32.16 -12.77
C SER A 382 5.04 32.81 -13.44
N LEU A 383 6.14 32.08 -13.64
CA LEU A 383 7.36 32.62 -14.27
C LEU A 383 7.13 33.06 -15.73
N ASN A 384 6.39 32.26 -16.50
CA ASN A 384 6.09 32.58 -17.90
C ASN A 384 5.23 33.84 -18.01
N ALA A 385 4.20 33.98 -17.17
CA ALA A 385 3.37 35.18 -17.10
C ALA A 385 4.20 36.41 -16.67
N THR A 386 5.08 36.24 -15.68
CA THR A 386 5.96 37.32 -15.18
C THR A 386 6.96 37.79 -16.24
N ARG A 387 7.56 36.87 -17.00
CA ARG A 387 8.48 37.18 -18.11
C ARG A 387 7.78 38.00 -19.20
N LYS A 388 6.53 37.68 -19.52
CA LYS A 388 5.74 38.42 -20.52
C LYS A 388 5.59 39.89 -20.12
N ILE A 389 5.25 40.17 -18.85
CA ILE A 389 5.13 41.53 -18.30
C ILE A 389 6.46 42.30 -18.32
N SER A 390 7.57 41.62 -18.02
CA SER A 390 8.90 42.26 -18.00
C SER A 390 9.31 42.80 -19.38
N LYS A 391 8.87 42.11 -20.45
CA LYS A 391 9.21 42.42 -21.84
C LYS A 391 8.26 43.43 -22.48
N THR A 392 7.03 43.60 -21.99
CA THR A 392 6.09 44.59 -22.56
C THR A 392 6.37 45.99 -22.01
N ASP A 393 6.64 46.94 -22.92
CA ASP A 393 6.86 48.34 -22.58
C ASP A 393 5.56 49.01 -22.13
N ALA A 394 5.64 49.71 -20.99
CA ALA A 394 4.49 50.33 -20.34
C ALA A 394 3.78 51.35 -21.25
N TYR A 395 4.53 52.01 -22.13
CA TYR A 395 4.02 53.04 -23.03
C TYR A 395 3.07 52.48 -24.09
N LEU A 396 3.42 51.37 -24.75
CA LEU A 396 2.57 50.73 -25.77
C LEU A 396 1.25 50.21 -25.18
N THR A 397 1.28 49.79 -23.91
CA THR A 397 0.11 49.21 -23.25
C THR A 397 -0.96 50.22 -22.83
N MET A 398 -0.62 51.51 -22.74
CA MET A 398 -1.63 52.57 -22.54
C MET A 398 -2.26 53.01 -23.86
N ARG A 399 -1.56 52.84 -24.99
CA ARG A 399 -2.02 53.24 -26.33
C ARG A 399 -2.82 52.17 -27.09
N GLU A 400 -2.86 50.93 -26.59
CA GLU A 400 -3.61 49.79 -27.18
C GLU A 400 -5.11 49.80 -26.84
N ASN A 401 -5.57 50.69 -25.95
CA ASN A 401 -6.95 50.71 -25.42
C ASN A 401 -7.65 52.07 -25.57
N ASP A 402 -7.04 53.01 -26.30
CA ASP A 402 -7.72 54.13 -26.95
C ASP A 402 -7.96 53.72 -28.41
#